data_AF-A0A1F7QWF5-F1
#
_entry.id   AF-A0A1F7QWF5-F1
#
_cell.length_a   1.000
_cell.length_b   1.000
_cell.length_c   1.000
_cell.angle_alpha   90.00
_cell.angle_beta   90.00
_cell.angle_gamma   90.00
#
_symmetry.space_group_name_H-M   'P 1'
#
loop_
_entity.id
_entity.type
_entity.pdbx_description
1 polymer ?
#
loop_
_entity_poly.entity_id
_entity_poly.type
_entity_poly.pdbx_seq_one_letter_code
_entity_poly.pdbx_strand_id
1 'polypeptide(L)' 'MRYKHNEIIFNVFSMRRPTAKGKRMIHVFEMSDGINDYRIEFDAEDLTWTLVSIVKGRYVGK' A
#
# COMPACT_ATOMS: atom_id res chain seq x y z
N MET A 1 -10.60 -2.77 -0.39
CA MET A 1 -10.18 -4.19 -0.26
C MET A 1 -11.23 -4.92 0.55
N ARG A 2 -11.63 -6.15 0.19
CA ARG A 2 -12.59 -6.93 1.00
C ARG A 2 -11.87 -8.09 1.70
N TYR A 3 -11.93 -8.14 3.03
CA TYR A 3 -11.33 -9.19 3.84
C TYR A 3 -12.33 -9.70 4.88
N LYS A 4 -12.63 -11.00 4.88
CA LYS A 4 -13.53 -11.66 5.84
C LYS A 4 -14.80 -10.84 6.15
N HIS A 5 -15.58 -10.53 5.11
CA HIS A 5 -16.82 -9.74 5.16
C HIS A 5 -16.68 -8.25 5.51
N ASN A 6 -15.46 -7.76 5.74
CA ASN A 6 -15.21 -6.35 5.97
C ASN A 6 -14.70 -5.69 4.70
N GLU A 7 -15.25 -4.53 4.39
CA GLU A 7 -14.69 -3.63 3.40
C GLU A 7 -13.72 -2.67 4.08
N ILE A 8 -12.48 -2.68 3.61
CA ILE A 8 -11.43 -1.77 4.05
C ILE A 8 -11.24 -0.75 2.93
N ILE A 9 -11.55 0.50 3.24
CA ILE A 9 -11.36 1.64 2.34
C ILE A 9 -9.97 2.20 2.61
N PHE A 10 -9.16 2.28 1.56
CA PHE A 10 -7.84 2.88 1.62
C PHE A 10 -7.85 4.22 0.90
N ASN A 11 -7.27 5.23 1.54
CA ASN A 11 -6.94 6.49 0.88
C ASN A 11 -5.51 6.40 0.34
N VAL A 12 -5.34 6.60 -0.97
CA VAL A 12 -4.02 6.61 -1.62
C VAL A 12 -3.45 8.01 -1.58
N PHE A 13 -2.30 8.19 -0.94
CA PHE A 13 -1.65 9.51 -0.84
C PHE A 13 -0.63 9.73 -1.95
N SER A 14 0.08 8.67 -2.33
CA SER A 14 1.09 8.73 -3.37
C SER A 14 1.19 7.42 -4.12
N MET A 15 1.47 7.51 -5.42
CA MET A 15 1.82 6.39 -6.27
C MET A 15 3.14 6.73 -6.96
N ARG A 16 4.18 5.96 -6.67
CA ARG A 16 5.48 6.10 -7.32
C ARG A 16 5.68 4.96 -8.30
N ARG A 17 6.05 5.34 -9.52
CA ARG A 17 6.48 4.41 -10.57
C ARG A 17 7.99 4.56 -10.77
N PRO A 18 8.82 3.78 -10.06
CA PRO A 18 10.23 3.67 -10.40
C PRO A 18 10.38 2.93 -11.74
N THR A 19 10.16 3.62 -12.86
CA THR A 19 10.51 3.11 -14.19
C THR A 19 11.96 3.46 -14.49
N ALA A 20 12.87 2.52 -14.27
CA ALA A 20 14.17 2.55 -14.94
C ALA A 20 14.14 1.55 -16.09
N LYS A 21 14.54 1.98 -17.29
CA LYS A 21 14.61 1.12 -18.48
C LYS A 21 15.48 -0.10 -18.17
N GLY A 22 14.90 -1.31 -18.22
CA GLY A 22 15.58 -2.57 -17.88
C GLY A 22 15.51 -3.01 -16.41
N LYS A 23 14.79 -2.29 -15.53
CA LYS A 23 14.45 -2.75 -14.17
C LYS A 23 12.97 -3.14 -14.08
N ARG A 24 12.71 -4.15 -13.24
CA ARG A 24 11.39 -4.73 -12.93
C ARG A 24 10.33 -3.65 -12.65
N MET A 25 9.15 -3.75 -13.25
CA MET A 25 8.09 -2.75 -13.14
C MET A 25 7.36 -2.85 -11.78
N ILE A 26 7.87 -2.13 -10.78
CA ILE A 26 7.26 -2.05 -9.45
C ILE A 26 6.45 -0.75 -9.30
N HIS A 27 5.20 -0.86 -8.88
CA HIS A 27 4.40 0.27 -8.41
C HIS A 27 4.45 0.33 -6.89
N VAL A 28 4.82 1.47 -6.33
CA VAL A 28 4.79 1.70 -4.89
C VAL A 28 3.56 2.54 -4.55
N PHE A 29 2.75 2.06 -3.62
CA PHE A 29 1.60 2.76 -3.07
C PHE A 29 1.84 3.12 -1.61
N GLU A 30 1.56 4.38 -1.26
CA GLU A 30 1.42 4.83 0.12
C GLU A 30 -0.08 5.02 0.40
N MET A 31 -0.60 4.26 1.36
CA MET A 31 -2.03 4.18 1.67
C MET A 31 -2.29 4.33 3.17
N SER A 32 -3.49 4.77 3.55
CA SER A 32 -3.98 4.69 4.93
C SER A 32 -5.38 4.12 4.99
N ASP A 33 -5.68 3.38 6.06
CA ASP A 33 -7.04 2.99 6.43
C ASP A 33 -7.68 3.97 7.43
N GLY A 34 -7.01 5.11 7.70
CA GLY A 34 -7.41 6.11 8.69
C GLY A 34 -6.86 5.86 10.09
N ILE A 35 -6.26 4.69 10.34
CA ILE A 35 -5.59 4.35 11.60
C ILE A 35 -4.10 4.13 11.34
N ASN A 36 -3.75 3.24 10.42
CA ASN A 36 -2.38 2.90 10.08
C ASN A 36 -2.04 3.37 8.67
N ASP A 37 -0.76 3.64 8.46
CA ASP A 37 -0.21 3.93 7.14
C ASP A 37 0.57 2.72 6.62
N TYR A 38 0.43 2.46 5.33
CA TYR A 38 0.92 1.28 4.65
C TYR A 38 1.77 1.67 3.46
N ARG A 39 2.88 0.95 3.28
CA ARG A 39 3.62 0.93 2.01
C ARG A 39 3.44 -0.43 1.36
N ILE A 40 2.88 -0.44 0.17
CA ILE A 40 2.60 -1.65 -0.60
C ILE A 40 3.30 -1.55 -1.95
N GLU A 41 4.00 -2.61 -2.33
CA GLU A 41 4.59 -2.76 -3.65
C GLU A 41 3.76 -3.72 -4.49
N PHE A 42 3.41 -3.30 -5.68
CA PHE A 42 2.79 -4.15 -6.70
C PHE A 42 3.77 -4.40 -7.82
N ASP A 43 4.08 -5.66 -8.00
CA ASP A 43 4.82 -6.16 -9.13
C ASP A 43 3.91 -6.38 -10.32
N ALA A 44 4.07 -5.59 -11.38
CA ALA A 44 3.21 -5.72 -12.55
C ALA A 44 3.59 -6.90 -13.46
N GLU A 45 4.78 -7.48 -13.31
CA GLU A 45 5.25 -8.61 -14.11
C GLU A 45 4.77 -9.93 -13.50
N ASP A 46 4.96 -10.10 -12.19
CA ASP A 46 4.54 -11.30 -11.45
C ASP A 46 3.12 -11.21 -10.88
N LEU A 47 2.47 -10.05 -11.00
CA LEU A 47 1.15 -9.75 -10.43
C LEU A 47 1.08 -9.99 -8.91
N THR A 48 2.18 -9.72 -8.21
CA THR A 48 2.30 -9.94 -6.77
C THR A 48 2.20 -8.65 -5.99
N TRP A 49 1.56 -8.73 -4.83
CA TRP A 49 1.43 -7.61 -3.88
C TRP A 49 2.26 -7.91 -2.64
N THR A 50 3.16 -7.01 -2.29
CA THR A 50 4.03 -7.12 -1.12
C THR A 50 3.76 -5.98 -0.17
N LEU A 51 3.40 -6.29 1.08
CA LEU A 51 3.37 -5.32 2.15
C LEU A 51 4.80 -5.07 2.64
N VAL A 52 5.30 -3.85 2.41
CA VAL A 52 6.70 -3.48 2.74
C VAL A 52 6.81 -2.98 4.17
N SER A 53 5.87 -2.14 4.61
CA SER A 53 5.88 -1.59 5.96
C SER A 53 4.50 -1.16 6.42
N ILE A 54 4.31 -1.20 7.74
CA ILE A 54 3.16 -0.61 8.45
C ILE A 54 3.71 0.40 9.44
N VAL A 55 3.22 1.64 9.37
CA VAL A 55 3.36 2.61 10.46
C VAL A 55 2.05 2.58 11.24
N LYS A 56 2.11 2.09 12.48
CA LYS A 56 0.93 2.01 13.32
C LYS A 56 0.53 3.40 13.78
N GLY A 57 -0.74 3.76 13.60
CA GLY A 57 -1.28 4.96 14.22
C GLY A 57 -1.26 4.83 15.74
N ARG A 58 -1.02 5.94 16.42
CA ARG A 58 -1.33 6.04 17.84
C ARG A 58 -2.80 6.36 17.97
N TYR A 59 -3.58 5.43 18.51
CA TYR A 59 -4.90 5.74 19.05
C TYR A 59 -4.71 6.77 20.18
N VAL A 60 -5.01 8.03 19.92
CA VAL A 60 -5.17 9.04 20.97
C VAL A 60 -6.65 9.06 21.27
N GLY A 61 -7.08 8.23 22.22
CA GLY A 61 -8.47 8.24 22.69
C GLY A 61 -8.83 9.65 23.17
N LYS A 62 -9.99 10.16 22.73
CA LYS A 62 -10.64 11.32 23.34
C LYS A 62 -11.41 10.90 24.58
#